data_AF-A0AAQ3N9W9-F1
#
_entry.id   AF-A0AAQ3N9W9-F1
#
_cell.length_a   1.000
_cell.length_b   1.000
_cell.length_c   1.000
_cell.angle_alpha   90.00
_cell.angle_beta   90.00
_cell.angle_gamma   90.00
#
_symmetry.space_group_name_H-M   'P 1'
#
loop_
_entity.id
_entity.type
_entity.pdbx_description
1 polymer ?
#
loop_
_entity_poly.entity_id
_entity_poly.type
_entity_poly.pdbx_seq_one_letter_code
_entity_poly.pdbx_strand_id
1 'polypeptide(L)'
;MAGKCVGSVTKAVAEYQYPWREKLVKYKDELAKGVWGYWNLGAWKPLSISARRRARLRKEVLLAGEDWPYDPERKEMKTRRKGHKCDRISAEKRENTAKLMEKMPQMLQDYKKRRWQKKMKEEDKGKL
;
A
#
# COMPACT_ATOMS: atom_id res chain seq x y z
N MET A 1 -58.72 20.49 25.04
CA MET A 1 -57.98 19.50 24.23
C MET A 1 -56.84 20.10 23.39
N ALA A 2 -56.26 21.26 23.75
CA ALA A 2 -55.25 21.96 22.92
C ALA A 2 -53.77 21.79 23.38
N GLY A 3 -53.52 21.05 24.47
CA GLY A 3 -52.16 20.89 25.03
C GLY A 3 -51.37 19.67 24.53
N LYS A 4 -52.00 18.72 23.84
CA LYS A 4 -51.36 17.46 23.41
C LYS A 4 -50.65 17.57 22.05
N CYS A 5 -51.09 18.48 21.20
CA CYS A 5 -50.55 18.70 19.85
C CYS A 5 -49.24 19.51 19.84
N VAL A 6 -49.04 20.40 20.81
CA VAL A 6 -47.78 21.16 20.91
C VAL A 6 -46.61 20.26 21.33
N GLY A 7 -46.85 19.31 22.26
CA GLY A 7 -45.83 18.35 22.71
C GLY A 7 -45.43 17.30 21.67
N SER A 8 -46.31 16.97 20.72
CA SER A 8 -45.99 16.03 19.63
C SER A 8 -45.14 16.70 18.54
N VAL A 9 -45.37 17.98 18.25
CA VAL A 9 -44.58 18.74 17.28
C VAL A 9 -43.18 19.01 17.82
N THR A 10 -43.03 19.34 19.11
CA THR A 10 -41.69 19.54 19.71
C THR A 10 -40.89 18.24 19.80
N LYS A 11 -41.53 17.09 20.08
CA LYS A 11 -40.89 15.77 19.97
C LYS A 11 -40.49 15.46 18.53
N ALA A 12 -41.39 15.64 17.56
CA ALA A 12 -41.09 15.39 16.16
C ALA A 12 -39.96 16.29 15.63
N VAL A 13 -39.93 17.57 16.03
CA VAL A 13 -38.86 18.52 15.67
C VAL A 13 -37.54 18.19 16.38
N ALA A 14 -37.57 17.76 17.64
CA ALA A 14 -36.37 17.32 18.38
C ALA A 14 -35.81 15.97 17.88
N GLU A 15 -36.68 15.03 17.49
CA GLU A 15 -36.31 13.78 16.81
C GLU A 15 -35.75 14.08 15.41
N TYR A 16 -36.27 15.09 14.72
CA TYR A 16 -35.71 15.60 13.46
C TYR A 16 -34.39 16.37 13.63
N GLN A 17 -34.12 16.91 14.83
CA GLN A 17 -32.93 17.70 15.12
C GLN A 17 -31.66 16.84 15.17
N TYR A 18 -31.77 15.55 15.54
CA TYR A 18 -30.63 14.64 15.67
C TYR A 18 -30.88 13.25 15.09
N PRO A 19 -31.15 13.13 13.77
CA PRO A 19 -31.44 11.84 13.11
C PRO A 19 -30.26 10.87 13.15
N TRP A 20 -29.07 11.31 13.55
CA TRP A 20 -27.90 10.46 13.72
C TRP A 20 -27.97 9.61 15.01
N ARG A 21 -28.70 10.03 16.05
CA ARG A 21 -28.86 9.25 17.30
C ARG A 21 -29.56 7.92 17.03
N GLU A 22 -30.67 7.96 16.29
CA GLU A 22 -31.41 6.75 15.91
C GLU A 22 -30.59 5.83 15.01
N LYS A 23 -29.88 6.42 14.03
CA LYS A 23 -28.98 5.65 13.15
C LYS A 23 -27.83 5.02 13.94
N LEU A 24 -27.30 5.71 14.96
CA LEU A 24 -26.27 5.16 15.85
C LEU A 24 -26.79 3.95 16.60
N VAL A 25 -27.97 4.04 17.21
CA VAL A 25 -28.58 2.91 17.92
C VAL A 25 -28.80 1.74 16.96
N LYS A 26 -29.34 2.02 15.76
CA LYS A 26 -29.58 0.99 14.73
C LYS A 26 -28.32 0.25 14.30
N TYR A 27 -27.19 0.95 14.15
CA TYR A 27 -25.95 0.39 13.64
C TYR A 27 -24.90 0.11 14.72
N LYS A 28 -25.23 0.25 16.01
CA LYS A 28 -24.29 0.13 17.13
C LYS A 28 -23.51 -1.18 17.09
N ASP A 29 -24.21 -2.30 16.93
CA ASP A 29 -23.61 -3.64 16.92
C ASP A 29 -22.76 -3.87 15.67
N GLU A 30 -23.12 -3.25 14.55
CA GLU A 30 -22.38 -3.33 13.30
C GLU A 30 -21.11 -2.45 13.33
N LEU A 31 -21.18 -1.28 13.96
CA LEU A 31 -20.04 -0.39 14.15
C LEU A 31 -19.01 -1.01 15.11
N ALA A 32 -19.47 -1.78 16.11
CA ALA A 32 -18.61 -2.50 17.04
C ALA A 32 -17.80 -3.64 16.39
N LYS A 33 -18.26 -4.20 15.26
CA LYS A 33 -17.55 -5.26 14.52
C LYS A 33 -16.27 -4.78 13.82
N GLY A 34 -16.03 -3.47 13.76
CA GLY A 34 -14.86 -2.85 13.14
C GLY A 34 -15.21 -1.99 11.94
N VAL A 35 -14.20 -1.61 11.13
CA VAL A 35 -14.36 -0.69 9.98
C VAL A 35 -14.68 -1.38 8.66
N TRP A 36 -14.00 -2.49 8.39
CA TRP A 36 -13.96 -3.10 7.06
C TRP A 36 -14.78 -4.39 6.96
N GLY A 37 -15.14 -4.98 8.09
CA GLY A 37 -15.74 -6.30 8.18
C GLY A 37 -15.20 -7.05 9.38
N TYR A 38 -15.60 -8.30 9.49
CA TYR A 38 -15.22 -9.17 10.60
C TYR A 38 -14.99 -10.59 10.10
N TRP A 39 -14.06 -11.29 10.76
CA TRP A 39 -13.87 -12.72 10.55
C TRP A 39 -15.01 -13.48 11.22
N ASN A 40 -15.68 -14.36 10.47
CA ASN A 40 -16.73 -15.21 11.00
C ASN A 40 -16.70 -16.56 10.27
N LEU A 41 -16.53 -17.65 11.02
CA LEU A 41 -16.53 -19.02 10.50
C LEU A 41 -15.58 -19.22 9.30
N GLY A 42 -14.34 -18.71 9.42
CA GLY A 42 -13.30 -18.88 8.39
C GLY A 42 -13.47 -18.01 7.15
N ALA A 43 -14.48 -17.13 7.10
CA ALA A 43 -14.67 -16.19 6.00
C ALA A 43 -14.67 -14.73 6.50
N TRP A 44 -14.18 -13.83 5.66
CA TRP A 44 -14.31 -12.40 5.87
C TRP A 44 -15.71 -11.94 5.47
N LYS A 45 -16.50 -11.43 6.42
CA LYS A 45 -17.84 -10.89 6.15
C LYS A 45 -17.81 -9.36 6.11
N PRO A 46 -18.40 -8.73 5.08
CA PRO A 46 -18.57 -7.28 5.06
C PRO A 46 -19.58 -6.83 6.12
N LEU A 47 -19.49 -5.56 6.51
CA LEU A 47 -20.50 -4.94 7.36
C LEU A 47 -21.79 -4.71 6.58
N SER A 48 -22.92 -4.70 7.28
CA SER A 48 -24.22 -4.34 6.69
C SER A 48 -24.32 -2.85 6.33
N ILE A 49 -23.51 -2.00 6.96
CA ILE A 49 -23.43 -0.56 6.66
C ILE A 49 -22.33 -0.28 5.64
N SER A 50 -22.70 0.37 4.54
CA SER A 50 -21.69 0.86 3.58
C SER A 50 -20.77 1.91 4.20
N ALA A 51 -19.50 1.92 3.77
CA ALA A 51 -18.51 2.89 4.23
C ALA A 51 -18.97 4.35 4.04
N ARG A 52 -19.70 4.65 2.96
CA ARG A 52 -20.28 5.98 2.71
C ARG A 52 -21.32 6.38 3.76
N ARG A 53 -22.23 5.47 4.12
CA ARG A 53 -23.24 5.72 5.16
C ARG A 53 -22.58 5.90 6.53
N ARG A 54 -21.57 5.07 6.84
CA ARG A 54 -20.76 5.21 8.05
C ARG A 54 -20.08 6.59 8.13
N ALA A 55 -19.41 7.03 7.06
CA ALA A 55 -18.72 8.33 7.03
C ALA A 55 -19.69 9.51 7.17
N ARG A 56 -20.88 9.43 6.58
CA ARG A 56 -21.93 10.45 6.75
C ARG A 56 -22.38 10.52 8.21
N LEU A 57 -22.62 9.36 8.83
CA LEU A 57 -23.01 9.27 10.23
C LEU A 57 -21.91 9.82 11.15
N ARG A 58 -20.65 9.42 10.93
CA ARG A 58 -19.48 9.96 11.64
C ARG A 58 -19.40 11.48 11.53
N LYS A 59 -19.64 12.04 10.34
CA LYS A 59 -19.68 13.49 10.12
C LYS A 59 -20.80 14.15 10.93
N GLU A 60 -22.01 13.59 10.93
CA GLU A 60 -23.15 14.11 11.69
C GLU A 60 -22.85 14.13 13.21
N VAL A 61 -22.25 13.07 13.75
CA VAL A 61 -21.86 12.95 15.19
C VAL A 61 -20.78 13.96 15.57
N LEU A 62 -19.69 14.03 14.80
CA LEU A 62 -18.58 14.94 15.07
C LEU A 62 -19.00 16.42 14.95
N LEU A 63 -19.91 16.75 14.02
CA LEU A 63 -20.47 18.10 13.90
C LEU A 63 -21.35 18.49 15.08
N ALA A 64 -21.99 17.51 15.74
CA ALA A 64 -22.72 17.72 16.97
C ALA A 64 -21.80 17.86 18.21
N GLY A 65 -20.49 17.73 18.04
CA GLY A 65 -19.49 17.81 19.12
C GLY A 65 -19.35 16.54 19.94
N GLU A 66 -19.97 15.42 19.54
CA GLU A 66 -19.81 14.13 20.19
C GLU A 66 -18.61 13.35 19.64
N ASP A 67 -18.11 12.40 20.44
CA ASP A 67 -16.94 11.59 20.10
C ASP A 67 -17.30 10.37 19.22
N TRP A 68 -16.32 9.88 18.45
CA TRP A 68 -16.47 8.74 17.54
C TRP A 68 -15.50 7.60 17.90
N PRO A 69 -15.90 6.65 18.78
CA PRO A 69 -15.00 5.60 19.29
C PRO A 69 -14.86 4.37 18.38
N TYR A 70 -15.63 4.28 17.28
CA TYR A 70 -15.74 3.04 16.48
C TYR A 70 -14.63 2.83 15.46
N ASP A 71 -13.80 3.84 15.18
CA ASP A 71 -12.73 3.76 14.18
C ASP A 71 -11.38 3.60 14.88
N PRO A 72 -10.52 2.64 14.47
CA PRO A 72 -9.18 2.51 14.99
C PRO A 72 -8.33 3.70 14.59
N GLU A 73 -7.30 3.96 15.39
CA GLU A 73 -6.34 5.03 15.12
C GLU A 73 -5.63 4.85 13.77
N ARG A 74 -5.33 5.97 13.13
CA ARG A 74 -4.60 5.95 11.85
C ARG A 74 -3.16 5.54 12.12
N LYS A 75 -2.70 4.50 11.41
CA LYS A 75 -1.29 4.09 11.42
C LYS A 75 -0.42 5.10 10.68
N GLU A 76 0.82 5.21 11.13
CA GLU A 76 1.83 6.03 10.47
C GLU A 76 2.14 5.54 9.05
N MET A 77 2.45 6.48 8.17
CA MET A 77 2.83 6.18 6.78
C MET A 77 4.30 5.75 6.69
N LYS A 78 4.59 4.79 5.81
CA LYS A 78 5.97 4.36 5.53
C LYS A 78 6.68 5.36 4.61
N THR A 79 7.77 5.96 5.08
CA THR A 79 8.52 7.01 4.36
C THR A 79 9.73 6.52 3.56
N ARG A 80 9.92 5.20 3.41
CA ARG A 80 11.12 4.63 2.76
C ARG A 80 11.07 4.75 1.23
N ARG A 81 12.07 5.42 0.64
CA ARG A 81 12.30 5.43 -0.83
C ARG A 81 13.05 4.17 -1.29
N LYS A 82 12.66 3.59 -2.42
CA LYS A 82 13.30 2.39 -3.00
C LYS A 82 14.63 2.69 -3.70
N GLY A 83 14.74 3.88 -4.31
CA GLY A 83 15.81 4.24 -5.24
C GLY A 83 15.72 3.53 -6.59
N HIS A 84 16.32 4.09 -7.64
CA HIS A 84 16.38 3.45 -8.95
C HIS A 84 17.37 2.28 -8.95
N LYS A 85 17.04 1.22 -9.70
CA LYS A 85 17.93 0.05 -9.85
C LYS A 85 19.25 0.43 -10.51
N CYS A 86 19.19 1.32 -11.51
CA CYS A 86 20.37 1.77 -12.27
C CYS A 86 21.42 2.39 -11.33
N ASP A 87 21.00 3.36 -10.53
CA ASP A 87 21.90 4.12 -9.64
C ASP A 87 22.59 3.20 -8.63
N ARG A 88 21.83 2.25 -8.06
CA ARG A 88 22.34 1.25 -7.12
C ARG A 88 23.48 0.41 -7.69
N ILE A 89 23.33 -0.03 -8.94
CA ILE A 89 24.29 -0.92 -9.62
C ILE A 89 25.40 -0.12 -10.31
N SER A 90 25.24 1.20 -10.43
CA SER A 90 26.18 2.04 -11.19
C SER A 90 27.58 2.04 -10.59
N ALA A 91 27.71 2.05 -9.25
CA ALA A 91 29.00 1.97 -8.57
C ALA A 91 29.70 0.63 -8.82
N GLU A 92 28.97 -0.48 -8.62
CA GLU A 92 29.46 -1.85 -8.88
C GLU A 92 29.93 -2.02 -10.33
N LYS A 93 29.21 -1.45 -11.30
CA LYS A 93 29.62 -1.48 -12.71
C LYS A 93 30.92 -0.74 -12.96
N ARG A 94 31.11 0.46 -12.39
CA ARG A 94 32.34 1.25 -12.55
C ARG A 94 33.54 0.51 -11.96
N GLU A 95 33.40 -0.08 -10.79
CA GLU A 95 34.45 -0.90 -10.16
C GLU A 95 34.82 -2.13 -11.00
N ASN A 96 33.81 -2.84 -11.53
CA ASN A 96 34.04 -3.99 -12.39
C ASN A 96 34.75 -3.59 -13.70
N THR A 97 34.40 -2.43 -14.27
CA THR A 97 35.12 -1.90 -15.43
C THR A 97 36.58 -1.66 -15.11
N ALA A 98 36.91 -1.03 -13.98
CA ALA A 98 38.31 -0.81 -13.57
C ALA A 98 39.08 -2.14 -13.40
N LYS A 99 38.51 -3.10 -12.68
CA LYS A 99 39.09 -4.45 -12.49
C LYS A 99 39.32 -5.20 -13.80
N LEU A 100 38.44 -5.00 -14.79
CA LEU A 100 38.59 -5.62 -16.11
C LEU A 100 39.71 -4.94 -16.91
N MET A 101 39.84 -3.62 -16.80
CA MET A 101 40.89 -2.85 -17.47
C MET A 101 42.29 -3.21 -16.95
N GLU A 102 42.44 -3.45 -15.65
CA GLU A 102 43.70 -3.95 -15.06
C GLU A 102 44.14 -5.30 -15.67
N LYS A 103 43.19 -6.18 -15.99
CA LYS A 103 43.45 -7.49 -16.62
C LYS A 103 43.64 -7.41 -18.13
N MET A 104 43.40 -6.26 -18.74
CA MET A 104 43.40 -6.08 -20.19
C MET A 104 44.75 -6.41 -20.85
N PRO A 105 45.91 -6.03 -20.28
CA PRO A 105 47.20 -6.39 -20.88
C PRO A 105 47.40 -7.90 -21.00
N GLN A 106 47.03 -8.65 -19.95
CA GLN A 106 47.10 -10.12 -19.95
C GLN A 106 46.15 -10.72 -20.99
N MET A 107 44.90 -10.25 -21.03
CA MET A 107 43.91 -10.73 -22.01
C MET A 107 44.35 -10.48 -23.47
N LEU A 108 45.06 -9.38 -23.74
CA LEU A 108 45.64 -9.12 -25.07
C LEU A 108 46.74 -10.11 -25.42
N GLN A 109 47.65 -10.41 -24.48
CA GLN A 109 48.71 -11.40 -24.69
C GLN A 109 48.13 -12.78 -24.92
N ASP A 110 47.12 -13.18 -24.15
CA ASP A 110 46.44 -14.48 -24.29
C ASP A 110 45.72 -14.59 -25.64
N TYR A 111 45.11 -13.49 -26.13
CA TYR A 111 44.50 -13.45 -27.44
C TYR A 111 45.53 -13.58 -28.57
N LYS A 112 46.63 -12.82 -28.49
CA LYS A 112 47.73 -12.89 -29.46
C LYS A 112 48.33 -14.31 -29.50
N LYS A 113 48.58 -14.91 -28.34
CA LYS A 113 49.10 -16.29 -28.21
C LYS A 113 48.16 -17.29 -28.87
N ARG A 114 46.84 -17.22 -28.62
CA ARG A 114 45.85 -18.10 -29.26
C ARG A 114 45.82 -17.96 -30.78
N ARG A 115 45.83 -16.73 -31.30
CA ARG A 115 45.86 -16.48 -32.75
C ARG A 115 47.13 -17.04 -33.39
N TRP A 116 48.27 -16.86 -32.73
CA TRP A 116 49.56 -17.32 -33.22
C TRP A 116 49.66 -18.85 -33.22
N GLN A 117 49.25 -19.51 -32.14
CA GLN A 117 49.18 -20.97 -32.06
C GLN A 117 48.23 -21.57 -33.10
N LYS A 118 47.10 -20.92 -33.37
CA LYS A 118 46.17 -21.36 -34.42
C LYS A 118 46.83 -21.29 -35.80
N LYS A 119 47.50 -20.18 -36.11
CA LYS A 119 48.22 -19.99 -37.38
C LYS A 119 49.31 -21.06 -37.58
N MET A 120 50.14 -21.30 -36.56
CA MET A 120 51.20 -22.33 -36.61
C MET A 120 50.61 -23.72 -36.89
N LYS A 121 49.53 -24.10 -36.21
CA LYS A 121 48.85 -25.39 -36.45
C LYS A 121 48.27 -25.53 -37.86
N GLU A 122 47.81 -24.43 -38.47
CA GLU A 122 47.31 -24.43 -39.85
C GLU A 122 48.46 -24.56 -40.86
N GLU A 123 49.57 -23.86 -40.63
CA GLU A 123 50.78 -23.97 -41.44
C GLU A 123 51.42 -25.37 -41.36
N ASP A 124 51.44 -25.98 -40.18
CA ASP A 124 51.96 -27.35 -40.00
C ASP A 124 51.07 -28.40 -40.70
N LYS A 125 49.75 -28.20 -40.71
CA LYS A 125 48.81 -29.08 -41.44
C LYS A 125 48.93 -28.97 -42.95
N GLY A 126 49.34 -27.82 -43.48
CA GLY A 126 49.53 -27.61 -44.91
C GLY A 126 50.87 -28.12 -45.46
N LYS A 127 51.79 -28.54 -44.58
CA LYS A 127 53.12 -29.08 -44.92
C LYS A 127 53.21 -30.62 -44.87
N LEU A 128 52.14 -31.27 -44.41
CA LEU A 128 51.92 -32.72 -44.43
C LEU A 128 51.04 -33.08 -45.64
#